data_AF-A0A955D135-F1
#
_entry.id   AF-A0A955D135-F1
#
_cell.length_a   1.000
_cell.length_b   1.000
_cell.length_c   1.000
_cell.angle_alpha   90.00
_cell.angle_beta   90.00
_cell.angle_gamma   90.00
#
_symmetry.space_group_name_H-M   'P 1'
#
loop_
_entity.id
_entity.type
_entity.pdbx_description
1 polymer ?
#
loop_
_entity_poly.entity_id
_entity_poly.type
_entity_poly.pdbx_seq_one_letter_code
_entity_poly.pdbx_strand_id
1 'polypeptide(L)'
;LERPVHWAALGYSVPPGGAPAHLAVTWWGDMPLGPHLKELLRLGRVEATVTFGASPVVATDRKELADRLHREVSAAFRPLVATDEVERLLALKATDPAALPYVLRGTHQGEL
;
A
#
# COMPACT_ATOMS: atom_id res chain seq x y z
N LEU A 1 -18.87 -17.87 20.36
CA LEU A 1 -17.61 -17.61 21.09
C LEU A 1 -17.13 -16.22 20.73
N GLU A 2 -16.86 -15.39 21.73
CA GLU A 2 -16.25 -14.06 21.52
C GLU A 2 -14.83 -14.22 20.99
N ARG A 3 -14.44 -13.34 20.05
CA ARG A 3 -13.11 -13.37 19.42
C ARG A 3 -12.42 -12.02 19.62
N PRO A 4 -11.46 -11.89 20.55
CA PRO A 4 -10.62 -10.71 20.65
C PRO A 4 -9.63 -10.66 19.49
N VAL A 5 -9.58 -9.54 18.77
CA VAL A 5 -8.64 -9.31 17.68
C VAL A 5 -7.91 -7.99 17.88
N HIS A 6 -6.58 -8.07 18.02
CA HIS A 6 -5.71 -6.91 17.98
C HIS A 6 -5.52 -6.43 16.54
N TRP A 7 -5.32 -5.12 16.38
CA TRP A 7 -5.18 -4.49 15.08
C TRP A 7 -4.04 -3.48 15.11
N ALA A 8 -3.51 -3.18 13.93
CA ALA A 8 -2.51 -2.15 13.73
C ALA A 8 -2.65 -1.53 12.35
N ALA A 9 -2.21 -0.28 12.20
CA ALA A 9 -2.00 0.36 10.92
C ALA A 9 -0.50 0.40 10.59
N LEU A 10 -0.15 0.17 9.33
CA LEU A 10 1.20 0.15 8.83
C LEU A 10 1.43 1.33 7.89
N GLY A 11 2.54 2.05 8.08
CA GLY A 11 2.98 3.13 7.21
C GLY A 11 4.46 3.00 6.88
N TYR A 12 4.87 3.64 5.78
CA TYR A 12 6.25 3.65 5.31
C TYR A 12 6.69 5.06 4.95
N SER A 13 7.95 5.38 5.24
CA SER A 13 8.61 6.60 4.77
C SER A 13 9.93 6.24 4.09
N VAL A 14 10.38 7.11 3.20
CA VAL A 14 11.66 7.00 2.50
C VAL A 14 12.43 8.30 2.62
N PRO A 15 13.77 8.29 2.53
CA PRO A 15 14.57 9.50 2.55
C PRO A 15 14.16 10.49 1.44
N PRO A 16 14.32 11.81 1.66
CA PRO A 16 14.13 12.81 0.62
C PRO A 16 14.94 12.49 -0.64
N GLY A 17 14.34 12.67 -1.81
CA GLY A 17 14.96 12.34 -3.11
C GLY A 17 14.89 10.86 -3.50
N GLY A 18 14.45 9.97 -2.61
CA GLY A 18 14.09 8.60 -2.95
C GLY A 18 12.77 8.53 -3.73
N ALA A 19 12.58 7.42 -4.46
CA ALA A 19 11.29 7.16 -5.11
C ALA A 19 10.18 7.03 -4.05
N PRO A 20 8.96 7.55 -4.30
CA PRO A 20 7.86 7.53 -3.32
C PRO A 20 7.61 6.14 -2.73
N ALA A 21 7.30 6.07 -1.43
CA ALA A 21 7.10 4.80 -0.72
C ALA A 21 6.03 3.90 -1.37
N HIS A 22 4.95 4.50 -1.90
CA HIS A 22 3.88 3.75 -2.56
C HIS A 22 4.30 3.11 -3.91
N LEU A 23 5.46 3.50 -4.45
CA LEU A 23 6.05 2.96 -5.69
C LEU A 23 7.27 2.05 -5.41
N ALA A 24 8.04 2.36 -4.38
CA ALA A 24 9.32 1.73 -4.12
C ALA A 24 9.32 0.73 -2.96
N VAL A 25 8.32 0.79 -2.06
CA VAL A 25 8.22 -0.09 -0.88
C VAL A 25 7.00 -0.99 -0.92
N THR A 26 5.83 -0.45 -1.29
CA THR A 26 4.60 -1.24 -1.35
C THR A 26 4.46 -1.93 -2.70
N TRP A 27 4.37 -3.25 -2.70
CA TRP A 27 4.10 -4.05 -3.89
C TRP A 27 2.60 -4.35 -4.00
N TRP A 28 1.94 -3.85 -5.04
CA TRP A 28 0.49 -3.97 -5.20
C TRP A 28 0.07 -4.09 -6.67
N GLY A 29 -1.16 -4.55 -6.89
CA GLY A 29 -1.74 -4.67 -8.22
C GLY A 29 -0.93 -5.57 -9.14
N ASP A 30 -0.64 -5.06 -10.34
CA ASP A 30 0.09 -5.71 -11.43
C ASP A 30 1.54 -5.23 -11.57
N MET A 31 2.12 -4.66 -10.51
CA MET A 31 3.54 -4.25 -10.47
C MET A 31 4.49 -5.41 -10.79
N PRO A 32 5.37 -5.30 -11.80
CA PRO A 32 6.38 -6.32 -12.05
C PRO A 32 7.44 -6.37 -10.93
N LEU A 33 7.77 -7.58 -10.47
CA LEU A 33 8.70 -7.80 -9.35
C LEU A 33 10.09 -7.19 -9.61
N GLY A 34 10.68 -7.41 -10.79
CA GLY A 34 12.04 -6.97 -11.10
C GLY A 34 12.25 -5.44 -10.98
N PRO A 35 11.48 -4.63 -11.74
CA PRO A 35 11.44 -3.17 -11.59
C PRO A 35 11.22 -2.69 -10.15
N HIS A 36 10.26 -3.29 -9.44
CA HIS A 36 9.94 -2.88 -8.07
C HIS A 36 11.09 -3.18 -7.09
N LEU A 37 11.64 -4.40 -7.13
CA LEU A 37 12.77 -4.80 -6.31
C LEU A 37 14.00 -3.92 -6.55
N LYS A 38 14.25 -3.52 -7.80
CA LYS A 38 15.34 -2.60 -8.13
C LYS A 38 15.16 -1.25 -7.44
N GLU A 39 13.96 -0.67 -7.46
CA GLU A 39 13.71 0.61 -6.79
C GLU A 39 13.80 0.49 -5.26
N LEU A 40 13.29 -0.59 -4.67
CA LEU A 40 13.43 -0.89 -3.24
C LEU A 40 14.90 -0.89 -2.80
N LEU A 41 15.76 -1.60 -3.53
CA LEU A 41 17.18 -1.73 -3.22
C LEU A 41 17.97 -0.42 -3.38
N ARG A 42 17.43 0.57 -4.13
CA ARG A 42 18.07 1.89 -4.33
C ARG A 42 17.80 2.89 -3.21
N LEU A 43 16.77 2.66 -2.39
CA LEU A 43 16.38 3.61 -1.33
C LEU A 43 17.43 3.78 -0.24
N GLY A 44 18.30 2.78 -0.03
CA GLY A 44 19.31 2.75 1.03
C GLY A 44 18.74 2.59 2.45
N ARG A 45 17.55 3.13 2.73
CA ARG A 45 16.80 3.00 3.97
C ARG A 45 15.30 3.11 3.74
N VAL A 46 14.53 2.35 4.51
CA VAL A 46 13.06 2.46 4.62
C VAL A 46 12.72 2.59 6.10
N GLU A 47 11.86 3.54 6.46
CA GLU A 47 11.27 3.58 7.79
C GLU A 47 9.88 2.95 7.72
N ALA A 48 9.60 2.01 8.62
CA ALA A 48 8.27 1.47 8.81
C ALA A 48 7.71 1.96 10.14
N THR A 49 6.48 2.44 10.15
CA THR A 49 5.74 2.82 11.35
C THR A 49 4.57 1.87 11.54
N VAL A 50 4.53 1.21 12.70
CA VAL A 50 3.41 0.36 13.10
C VAL A 50 2.65 1.07 14.22
N THR A 51 1.40 1.44 13.97
CA THR A 51 0.51 2.04 14.97
C THR A 51 -0.41 0.97 15.51
N PHE A 52 -0.14 0.50 16.73
CA PHE A 52 -0.97 -0.51 17.40
C PHE A 52 -2.23 0.12 17.98
N GLY A 53 -3.37 -0.57 17.83
CA GLY A 53 -4.60 -0.22 18.53
C GLY A 53 -4.46 -0.40 20.04
N ALA A 54 -5.06 0.52 20.81
CA ALA A 54 -4.96 0.50 22.27
C ALA A 54 -5.60 -0.74 22.92
N SER A 55 -6.65 -1.29 22.31
CA SER A 55 -7.40 -2.44 22.81
C SER A 55 -7.89 -3.34 21.67
N PRO A 56 -8.04 -4.66 21.91
CA PRO A 56 -8.61 -5.56 20.91
C PRO A 56 -10.09 -5.23 20.65
N VAL A 57 -10.53 -5.49 19.43
CA VAL A 57 -11.95 -5.49 19.07
C VAL A 57 -12.51 -6.87 19.38
N VAL A 58 -13.62 -6.93 20.11
CA VAL A 58 -14.28 -8.18 20.52
C VAL A 58 -15.69 -8.22 19.94
N ALA A 59 -16.02 -9.29 19.23
CA ALA A 59 -17.38 -9.60 18.80
C ALA A 59 -17.58 -11.12 18.63
N THR A 60 -18.84 -11.56 18.60
CA THR A 60 -19.20 -12.96 18.36
C THR A 60 -19.49 -13.21 16.87
N ASP A 61 -20.11 -12.22 16.21
CA ASP A 61 -20.37 -12.25 14.77
C ASP A 61 -19.13 -11.83 13.97
N ARG A 62 -18.84 -12.57 12.89
CA ARG A 62 -17.64 -12.35 12.07
C ARG A 62 -17.74 -11.07 11.23
N LYS A 63 -18.93 -10.73 10.73
CA LYS A 63 -19.12 -9.54 9.88
C LYS A 63 -19.02 -8.29 10.74
N GLU A 64 -19.68 -8.30 11.90
CA GLU A 64 -19.56 -7.22 12.89
C GLU A 64 -18.09 -6.99 13.30
N LEU A 65 -17.35 -8.08 13.58
CA LEU A 65 -15.94 -7.99 13.92
C LEU A 65 -15.11 -7.34 12.81
N ALA A 66 -15.32 -7.78 11.57
CA ALA A 66 -14.61 -7.25 10.41
C ALA A 66 -14.92 -5.76 10.18
N ASP A 67 -16.19 -5.35 10.25
CA ASP A 67 -16.60 -3.96 10.06
C ASP A 67 -16.04 -3.04 11.15
N ARG A 68 -16.01 -3.52 12.40
CA ARG A 68 -15.40 -2.78 13.52
C ARG A 68 -13.89 -2.65 13.35
N LEU A 69 -13.18 -3.75 13.06
CA LEU A 69 -11.74 -3.71 12.80
C LEU A 69 -11.39 -2.81 11.62
N HIS A 70 -12.17 -2.85 10.54
CA HIS A 70 -11.96 -1.99 9.38
C HIS A 70 -12.08 -0.51 9.74
N ARG A 71 -13.08 -0.13 10.55
CA ARG A 71 -13.23 1.25 11.04
C ARG A 71 -12.03 1.70 11.87
N GLU A 72 -11.59 0.88 12.82
CA GLU A 72 -10.45 1.18 13.69
C GLU A 72 -9.16 1.37 12.88
N VAL A 73 -8.84 0.41 12.00
CA VAL A 73 -7.66 0.48 11.13
C VAL A 73 -7.72 1.70 10.21
N SER A 74 -8.88 1.97 9.60
CA SER A 74 -9.05 3.11 8.69
C SER A 74 -8.87 4.45 9.38
N ALA A 75 -9.31 4.59 10.63
CA ALA A 75 -9.12 5.82 11.41
C ALA A 75 -7.63 6.08 11.74
N ALA A 76 -6.86 5.01 11.99
CA ALA A 76 -5.43 5.10 12.24
C ALA A 76 -4.58 5.14 10.97
N PHE A 77 -5.13 4.71 9.83
CA PHE A 77 -4.42 4.65 8.56
C PHE A 77 -3.98 6.05 8.10
N ARG A 78 -2.78 6.11 7.53
CA ARG A 78 -2.19 7.31 6.94
C ARG A 78 -1.80 6.96 5.50
N PRO A 79 -2.50 7.51 4.49
CA PRO A 79 -2.21 7.22 3.09
C PRO A 79 -0.76 7.57 2.72
N LEU A 80 -0.12 6.70 1.92
CA LEU A 80 1.24 6.90 1.40
C LEU A 80 1.28 7.65 0.06
N VAL A 81 0.10 7.93 -0.49
CA VAL A 81 -0.13 8.58 -1.77
C VAL A 81 -1.35 9.49 -1.62
N ALA A 82 -1.25 10.68 -2.19
CA ALA A 82 -2.36 11.63 -2.22
C ALA A 82 -3.38 11.20 -3.28
N THR A 83 -4.66 11.55 -3.05
CA THR A 83 -5.77 11.12 -3.92
C THR A 83 -5.62 11.59 -5.36
N ASP A 84 -5.14 12.81 -5.57
CA ASP A 84 -4.87 13.41 -6.88
C ASP A 84 -3.80 12.64 -7.67
N GLU A 85 -2.73 12.19 -7.01
CA GLU A 85 -1.72 11.34 -7.66
C GLU A 85 -2.31 9.96 -8.01
N VAL A 86 -3.18 9.39 -7.17
CA VAL A 86 -3.89 8.15 -7.53
C VAL A 86 -4.75 8.35 -8.77
N GLU A 87 -5.54 9.41 -8.82
CA GLU A 87 -6.39 9.74 -9.97
C GLU A 87 -5.56 9.95 -11.23
N ARG A 88 -4.43 10.65 -11.13
CA ARG A 88 -3.49 10.84 -12.24
C ARG A 88 -2.92 9.50 -12.73
N LEU A 89 -2.47 8.62 -11.83
CA LEU A 89 -1.94 7.32 -12.19
C LEU A 89 -3.00 6.44 -12.87
N LEU A 90 -4.24 6.48 -12.39
CA LEU A 90 -5.37 5.77 -13.02
C LEU A 90 -5.67 6.32 -14.41
N ALA A 91 -5.68 7.65 -14.58
CA ALA A 91 -5.87 8.30 -15.88
C ALA A 91 -4.76 7.92 -16.87
N LEU A 92 -3.49 7.93 -16.43
CA LEU A 92 -2.36 7.48 -17.25
C LEU A 92 -2.49 6.01 -17.63
N LYS A 93 -2.87 5.12 -16.68
CA LYS A 93 -3.10 3.70 -16.98
C LYS A 93 -4.16 3.49 -18.06
N ALA A 94 -5.17 4.36 -18.15
CA ALA A 94 -6.21 4.27 -19.17
C ALA A 94 -5.83 4.92 -20.51
N THR A 95 -5.02 5.98 -20.50
CA THR A 95 -4.80 6.84 -21.67
C THR A 95 -3.41 6.70 -22.31
N ASP A 96 -2.37 6.55 -21.49
CA ASP A 96 -0.98 6.40 -21.91
C ASP A 96 -0.18 5.58 -20.88
N PRO A 97 -0.28 4.24 -20.92
CA PRO A 97 0.45 3.37 -20.00
C PRO A 97 1.97 3.53 -20.06
N ALA A 98 2.51 4.03 -21.19
CA ALA A 98 3.94 4.26 -21.33
C ALA A 98 4.42 5.47 -20.50
N ALA A 99 3.52 6.39 -20.15
CA ALA A 99 3.81 7.52 -19.27
C ALA A 99 3.74 7.19 -17.76
N LEU A 100 3.29 5.99 -17.37
CA LEU A 100 3.31 5.56 -15.98
C LEU A 100 4.74 5.53 -15.41
N PRO A 101 4.91 5.64 -14.08
CA PRO A 101 6.17 5.28 -13.42
C PRO A 101 6.67 3.91 -13.87
N TYR A 102 7.97 3.76 -14.06
CA TYR A 102 8.57 2.52 -14.57
C TYR A 102 8.12 1.26 -13.83
N VAL A 103 7.99 1.34 -12.50
CA VAL A 103 7.53 0.24 -11.63
C VAL A 103 6.05 -0.15 -11.84
N LEU A 104 5.26 0.74 -12.45
CA LEU A 104 3.84 0.54 -12.77
C LEU A 104 3.59 0.16 -14.23
N ARG A 105 4.62 0.22 -15.09
CA ARG A 105 4.53 -0.26 -16.46
C ARG A 105 4.50 -1.78 -16.41
N GLY A 106 3.30 -2.34 -16.39
CA GLY A 106 3.12 -3.79 -16.47
C GLY A 106 3.89 -4.36 -17.65
N THR A 107 4.33 -5.61 -17.54
CA THR A 107 4.85 -6.33 -18.69
C THR A 107 3.69 -6.66 -19.62
N HIS A 108 3.40 -5.80 -20.60
CA HIS A 108 2.80 -6.25 -21.86
C HIS A 108 3.88 -7.03 -22.64
N GLN A 109 4.25 -8.20 -22.13
CA GLN A 109 4.83 -9.28 -22.91
C GLN A 109 3.90 -10.44 -22.59
N GLY A 110 2.95 -10.75 -23.48
CA GLY A 110 3.28 -11.58 -24.62
C GLY A 110 3.46 -13.00 -24.09
N GLU A 111 2.51 -13.86 -24.41
CA GLU A 111 2.51 -15.30 -24.14
C GLU A 111 3.92 -15.91 -24.10
N LEU A 112 4.18 -16.74 -23.08
CA LEU A 112 5.18 -17.81 -23.14
C LEU A 112 4.45 -19.14 -23.00
#